data_AF-A0A2D4K9H6-F1
#
_entry.id   AF-A0A2D4K9H6-F1
#
_cell.length_a   1.000
_cell.length_b   1.000
_cell.length_c   1.000
_cell.angle_alpha   90.00
_cell.angle_beta   90.00
_cell.angle_gamma   90.00
#
_symmetry.space_group_name_H-M   'P 1'
#
loop_
_entity.id
_entity.type
_entity.pdbx_description
1 polymer ?
#
loop_
_entity_poly.entity_id
_entity_poly.type
_entity_poly.pdbx_seq_one_letter_code
_entity_poly.pdbx_strand_id
1 'polypeptide(L)'
;VAYVMISLVYLPGVLAAIFQLYHCTKYRRFPDWLDQWLQHRKQIGLLSFFCAALHAVYSLCLPMRRSHRYLLLNEAVKQVEKRTDAWVEEEVWRMETYISFGIMALGLLSLLAITSLPSISNSLNWREFSFVQSTLGFVALVISTFHTLTYGWTRAFDENQYKFYLPPTFTLTLLVPCTIILAKLFFNFPC
;
A
#
# COMPACT_ATOMS: atom_id res chain seq x y z
N VAL A 1 2.89 -1.64 8.05
CA VAL A 1 3.36 -0.27 8.39
C VAL A 1 3.43 0.62 7.15
N ALA A 2 4.26 0.33 6.16
CA ALA A 2 4.38 1.12 4.93
C ALA A 2 3.03 1.49 4.28
N TYR A 3 2.17 0.49 4.06
CA TYR A 3 0.85 0.68 3.45
C TYR A 3 -0.07 1.67 4.21
N VAL A 4 -0.03 1.64 5.54
CA VAL A 4 -0.79 2.61 6.36
C VAL A 4 -0.13 3.98 6.29
N MET A 5 1.20 4.07 6.32
CA MET A 5 1.91 5.35 6.22
C MET A 5 1.63 6.08 4.91
N ILE A 6 1.69 5.42 3.75
CA ILE A 6 1.30 6.05 2.47
C ILE A 6 -0.17 6.48 2.50
N SER A 7 -1.06 5.74 3.15
CA SER A 7 -2.46 6.15 3.34
C SER A 7 -2.56 7.45 4.15
N LEU A 8 -1.79 7.58 5.23
CA LEU A 8 -1.73 8.80 6.06
C LEU A 8 -1.11 10.01 5.34
N VAL A 9 -0.44 9.83 4.20
CA VAL A 9 -0.02 10.94 3.33
C VAL A 9 -1.22 11.56 2.62
N TYR A 10 -2.18 10.76 2.16
CA TYR A 10 -3.32 11.22 1.36
C TYR A 10 -4.57 11.55 2.18
N LEU A 11 -4.73 10.94 3.36
CA LEU A 11 -5.84 11.20 4.27
C LEU A 11 -6.06 12.69 4.60
N PRO A 12 -5.05 13.50 4.98
CA PRO A 12 -5.28 14.91 5.30
C PRO A 12 -5.73 15.72 4.07
N GLY A 13 -5.40 15.29 2.85
CA GLY A 13 -5.92 15.90 1.62
C GLY A 13 -7.43 15.67 1.43
N VAL A 14 -7.91 14.47 1.78
CA VAL A 14 -9.34 14.13 1.79
C VAL A 14 -10.07 14.95 2.86
N LEU A 15 -9.52 15.01 4.08
CA LEU A 15 -10.09 15.79 5.17
C LEU A 15 -10.13 17.30 4.85
N ALA A 16 -9.08 17.82 4.22
CA ALA A 16 -9.04 19.20 3.74
C ALA A 16 -10.12 19.50 2.71
N ALA A 17 -10.38 18.58 1.77
CA ALA A 17 -11.46 18.72 0.79
C ALA A 17 -12.84 18.74 1.47
N ILE A 18 -13.10 17.81 2.40
CA ILE A 18 -14.35 17.80 3.20
C ILE A 18 -14.51 19.13 3.95
N PHE A 19 -13.46 19.61 4.59
CA PHE A 19 -13.49 20.86 5.35
C PHE A 19 -13.80 22.08 4.47
N GLN A 20 -13.20 22.15 3.27
CA GLN A 20 -13.46 23.24 2.32
C GLN A 20 -14.88 23.20 1.77
N LEU A 21 -15.41 22.00 1.48
CA LEU A 21 -16.80 21.83 1.03
C LEU A 21 -17.80 22.18 2.13
N TYR A 22 -17.58 21.71 3.36
CA TYR A 22 -18.46 22.01 4.50
C TYR A 22 -18.56 23.52 4.78
N HIS A 23 -17.47 24.26 4.60
CA HIS A 23 -17.45 25.71 4.81
C HIS A 23 -17.72 26.54 3.54
N CYS A 24 -17.88 25.89 2.38
CA CYS A 24 -18.06 26.53 1.08
C CYS A 24 -17.00 27.63 0.76
N THR A 25 -15.78 27.51 1.31
CA THR A 25 -14.71 28.48 1.07
C THR A 25 -13.33 27.85 1.25
N LYS A 26 -12.40 28.26 0.39
CA LYS A 26 -10.97 27.89 0.50
C LYS A 26 -10.16 28.85 1.37
N TYR A 27 -10.73 29.99 1.76
CA TYR A 27 -10.01 31.06 2.46
C TYR A 27 -10.03 30.91 3.98
N ARG A 28 -10.81 29.96 4.51
CA ARG A 28 -10.80 29.64 5.92
C ARG A 28 -9.56 28.81 6.26
N ARG A 29 -8.81 29.25 7.28
CA ARG A 29 -7.64 28.53 7.79
C ARG A 29 -8.08 27.15 8.32
N PHE A 30 -7.28 26.12 8.03
CA PHE A 30 -7.45 24.80 8.62
C PHE A 30 -7.16 24.82 10.12
N PRO A 31 -7.77 23.92 10.91
CA PRO A 31 -7.36 23.74 12.30
C PRO A 31 -5.88 23.32 12.35
N ASP A 32 -5.16 23.77 13.39
CA ASP A 32 -3.69 23.66 13.45
C ASP A 32 -3.18 22.21 13.31
N TRP A 33 -3.91 21.21 13.84
CA TRP A 33 -3.54 19.80 13.71
C TRP A 33 -3.56 19.32 12.25
N LEU A 34 -4.50 19.81 11.42
CA LEU A 34 -4.61 19.43 10.02
C LEU A 34 -3.55 20.13 9.18
N ASP A 35 -3.29 21.41 9.47
CA ASP A 35 -2.24 22.19 8.82
C ASP A 35 -0.85 21.58 9.08
N GLN A 36 -0.53 21.28 10.34
CA GLN A 36 0.72 20.59 10.70
C GLN A 36 0.84 19.23 9.99
N TRP A 37 -0.24 18.44 9.93
CA TRP A 37 -0.22 17.16 9.23
C TRP A 37 0.02 17.33 7.73
N LEU A 38 -0.62 18.31 7.08
CA LEU A 38 -0.40 18.61 5.65
C LEU A 38 1.06 18.96 5.35
N GLN A 39 1.75 19.65 6.26
CA GLN A 39 3.17 20.01 6.16
C GLN A 39 4.10 18.79 6.34
N HIS A 40 3.70 17.80 7.13
CA HIS A 40 4.50 16.61 7.41
C HIS A 40 4.34 15.45 6.41
N ARG A 41 3.52 15.63 5.36
CA ARG A 41 3.27 14.59 4.35
C ARG A 41 4.53 14.04 3.69
N LYS A 42 5.54 14.89 3.45
CA LYS A 42 6.82 14.48 2.86
C LYS A 42 7.55 13.47 3.76
N GLN A 43 7.63 13.75 5.05
CA GLN A 43 8.33 12.92 6.04
C GLN A 43 7.63 11.57 6.21
N ILE A 44 6.29 11.58 6.29
CA ILE A 44 5.48 10.35 6.36
C ILE A 44 5.65 9.51 5.09
N GLY A 45 5.67 10.15 3.91
CA GLY A 45 5.90 9.49 2.63
C GLY A 45 7.28 8.83 2.53
N LEU A 46 8.34 9.50 2.99
CA LEU A 46 9.70 8.94 3.02
C LEU A 46 9.81 7.76 4.01
N LEU A 47 9.17 7.85 5.17
CA LEU A 47 9.12 6.74 6.13
C LEU A 47 8.35 5.55 5.54
N SER A 48 7.24 5.82 4.84
CA SER A 48 6.50 4.80 4.10
C SER A 48 7.39 4.07 3.10
N PHE A 49 8.15 4.81 2.29
CA PHE A 49 9.10 4.24 1.33
C PHE A 49 10.18 3.39 2.01
N PHE A 50 10.78 3.88 3.09
CA PHE A 50 11.78 3.12 3.85
C PHE A 50 11.21 1.79 4.36
N CYS A 51 10.02 1.81 4.96
CA CYS A 51 9.36 0.58 5.40
C CYS A 51 9.01 -0.35 4.24
N ALA A 52 8.64 0.19 3.07
CA ALA A 52 8.36 -0.60 1.87
C ALA A 52 9.64 -1.27 1.32
N ALA A 53 10.77 -0.56 1.32
CA ALA A 53 12.06 -1.10 0.93
C ALA A 53 12.51 -2.23 1.87
N LEU A 54 12.38 -2.04 3.18
CA LEU A 54 12.62 -3.12 4.16
C LEU A 54 11.70 -4.32 3.90
N HIS A 55 10.41 -4.09 3.70
CA HIS A 55 9.45 -5.14 3.38
C HIS A 55 9.85 -5.93 2.12
N ALA A 56 10.33 -5.24 1.07
CA ALA A 56 10.81 -5.89 -0.14
C ALA A 56 12.07 -6.75 0.13
N VAL A 57 13.06 -6.23 0.86
CA VAL A 57 14.27 -6.98 1.22
C VAL A 57 13.92 -8.24 2.03
N TYR A 58 13.08 -8.11 3.07
CA TYR A 58 12.64 -9.25 3.86
C TYR A 58 11.90 -10.31 3.03
N SER A 59 11.07 -9.86 2.07
CA SER A 59 10.31 -10.75 1.19
C SER A 59 11.25 -11.51 0.23
N LEU A 60 12.25 -10.84 -0.35
CA LEU A 60 13.25 -11.46 -1.22
C LEU A 60 14.15 -12.46 -0.47
N CYS A 61 14.37 -12.25 0.82
CA CYS A 61 15.15 -13.18 1.65
C CYS A 61 14.37 -14.39 2.16
N LEU A 62 13.06 -14.50 1.93
CA LEU A 62 12.24 -15.64 2.37
C LEU A 62 12.81 -17.02 1.99
N PRO A 63 13.20 -17.29 0.72
CA PRO A 63 13.73 -18.60 0.33
C PRO A 63 15.09 -18.92 0.97
N MET A 64 15.85 -17.93 1.41
CA MET A 64 17.16 -18.13 2.06
C MET A 64 17.03 -18.63 3.51
N ARG A 65 15.85 -18.49 4.12
CA ARG A 65 15.64 -18.80 5.54
C ARG A 65 15.58 -20.31 5.76
N ARG A 66 16.32 -20.80 6.77
CA ARG A 66 16.32 -22.22 7.16
C ARG A 66 14.92 -22.79 7.41
N SER A 67 14.03 -22.04 8.05
CA SER A 67 12.66 -22.52 8.31
C SER A 67 11.83 -22.71 7.05
N HIS A 68 12.03 -21.89 6.01
CA HIS A 68 11.38 -22.11 4.72
C HIS A 68 11.94 -23.36 4.03
N ARG A 69 13.27 -23.55 4.08
CA ARG A 69 13.93 -24.76 3.56
C ARG A 69 13.38 -26.03 4.22
N TYR A 70 13.23 -26.05 5.54
CA TYR A 70 12.67 -27.22 6.24
C TYR A 70 11.19 -27.45 5.92
N LEU A 71 10.41 -26.38 5.73
CA LEU A 71 9.01 -26.47 5.32
C LEU A 71 8.89 -27.11 3.93
N LEU A 72 9.66 -26.63 2.94
CA LEU A 72 9.69 -27.21 1.59
C LEU A 72 10.07 -28.70 1.59
N LEU A 73 11.09 -29.08 2.38
CA LEU A 73 11.50 -30.49 2.51
C LEU A 73 10.38 -31.35 3.10
N ASN A 74 9.70 -30.89 4.14
CA ASN A 74 8.60 -31.63 4.76
C ASN A 74 7.39 -31.76 3.82
N GLU A 75 7.08 -30.71 3.05
CA GLU A 75 6.01 -30.75 2.05
C GLU A 75 6.34 -31.70 0.91
N ALA A 76 7.59 -31.69 0.41
CA ALA A 76 8.05 -32.61 -0.63
C ALA A 76 7.98 -34.07 -0.19
N VAL A 77 8.42 -34.41 1.04
CA VAL A 77 8.33 -35.78 1.58
C VAL A 77 6.87 -36.24 1.65
N LYS A 78 5.97 -35.41 2.20
CA LYS A 78 4.53 -35.71 2.28
C LYS A 78 3.90 -35.89 0.90
N GLN A 79 4.33 -35.11 -0.08
CA GLN A 79 3.83 -35.20 -1.46
C GLN A 79 4.21 -36.55 -2.09
N VAL A 80 5.47 -36.99 -1.92
CA VAL A 80 5.94 -38.29 -2.43
C VAL A 80 5.17 -39.44 -1.79
N GLU A 81 4.89 -39.36 -0.48
CA GLU A 81 4.08 -40.36 0.22
C GLU A 81 2.64 -40.43 -0.33
N LYS A 82 2.01 -39.29 -0.60
CA LYS A 82 0.62 -39.20 -1.06
C LYS A 82 0.44 -39.37 -2.58
N ARG A 83 1.52 -39.29 -3.37
CA ARG A 83 1.52 -39.34 -4.85
C ARG A 83 0.55 -38.35 -5.50
N THR A 84 0.48 -37.14 -4.94
CA THR A 84 -0.38 -36.06 -5.47
C THR A 84 0.39 -35.12 -6.39
N ASP A 85 -0.32 -34.51 -7.34
CA ASP A 85 0.24 -33.45 -8.17
C ASP A 85 0.62 -32.22 -7.32
N ALA A 86 1.69 -31.52 -7.72
CA ALA A 86 2.22 -30.35 -7.01
C ALA A 86 1.56 -29.05 -7.46
N TRP A 87 1.01 -29.03 -8.69
CA TRP A 87 0.55 -27.81 -9.32
C TRP A 87 -0.83 -27.40 -8.79
N VAL A 88 -0.92 -26.17 -8.28
CA VAL A 88 -2.17 -25.55 -7.88
C VAL A 88 -2.33 -24.22 -8.61
N GLU A 89 -3.06 -24.24 -9.71
CA GLU A 89 -3.26 -23.11 -10.64
C GLU A 89 -3.62 -21.81 -9.90
N GLU A 90 -4.60 -21.86 -8.99
CA GLU A 90 -5.07 -20.69 -8.25
C GLU A 90 -3.97 -20.07 -7.37
N GLU A 91 -3.13 -20.89 -6.73
CA GLU A 91 -2.06 -20.39 -5.87
C GLU A 91 -0.95 -19.72 -6.67
N VAL A 92 -0.65 -20.27 -7.85
CA VAL A 92 0.33 -19.70 -8.79
C VAL A 92 -0.15 -18.35 -9.29
N TRP A 93 -1.36 -18.26 -9.83
CA TRP A 93 -1.91 -16.99 -10.31
C TRP A 93 -1.98 -15.93 -9.20
N ARG A 94 -2.41 -16.34 -8.00
CA ARG A 94 -2.43 -15.44 -6.84
C ARG A 94 -1.02 -14.88 -6.58
N MET A 95 -0.02 -15.76 -6.48
CA MET A 95 1.39 -15.40 -6.19
C MET A 95 1.96 -14.44 -7.24
N GLU A 96 1.88 -14.79 -8.51
CA GLU A 96 2.42 -14.00 -9.61
C GLU A 96 1.76 -12.61 -9.69
N THR A 97 0.44 -12.55 -9.45
CA THR A 97 -0.33 -11.30 -9.50
C THR A 97 0.05 -10.35 -8.38
N TYR A 98 0.04 -10.82 -7.12
CA TYR A 98 0.30 -9.92 -6.00
C TYR A 98 1.77 -9.48 -5.96
N ILE A 99 2.71 -10.34 -6.34
CA ILE A 99 4.13 -9.96 -6.45
C ILE A 99 4.31 -8.86 -7.50
N SER A 100 3.70 -9.03 -8.67
CA SER A 100 3.77 -8.03 -9.75
C SER A 100 3.27 -6.66 -9.29
N PHE A 101 2.12 -6.59 -8.60
CA PHE A 101 1.65 -5.33 -8.02
C PHE A 101 2.60 -4.78 -6.95
N GLY A 102 3.22 -5.65 -6.14
CA GLY A 102 4.19 -5.24 -5.13
C GLY A 102 5.42 -4.56 -5.75
N ILE A 103 5.93 -5.11 -6.86
CA ILE A 103 7.07 -4.53 -7.61
C ILE A 103 6.68 -3.19 -8.22
N MET A 104 5.51 -3.10 -8.87
CA MET A 104 5.00 -1.84 -9.44
C MET A 104 4.82 -0.75 -8.38
N ALA A 105 4.23 -1.10 -7.22
CA ALA A 105 4.06 -0.17 -6.10
C ALA A 105 5.41 0.33 -5.57
N LEU A 106 6.39 -0.55 -5.38
CA LEU A 106 7.73 -0.17 -4.94
C LEU A 106 8.43 0.74 -5.96
N GLY A 107 8.28 0.47 -7.25
CA GLY A 107 8.78 1.32 -8.33
C GLY A 107 8.21 2.74 -8.27
N LEU A 108 6.89 2.87 -8.12
CA LEU A 108 6.25 4.19 -7.98
C LEU A 108 6.69 4.91 -6.70
N LEU A 109 6.74 4.21 -5.56
CA LEU A 109 7.23 4.77 -4.31
C LEU A 109 8.69 5.25 -4.42
N SER A 110 9.52 4.57 -5.20
CA SER A 110 10.89 4.98 -5.47
C SER A 110 10.93 6.29 -6.25
N LEU A 111 10.08 6.46 -7.27
CA LEU A 111 9.95 7.72 -8.01
C LEU A 111 9.51 8.89 -7.09
N LEU A 112 8.57 8.64 -6.18
CA LEU A 112 8.14 9.64 -5.18
C LEU A 112 9.28 10.02 -4.22
N ALA A 113 10.07 9.04 -3.79
CA ALA A 113 11.21 9.26 -2.90
C ALA A 113 12.33 10.05 -3.60
N ILE A 114 12.65 9.70 -4.85
CA ILE A 114 13.66 10.40 -5.66
C ILE A 114 13.24 11.87 -5.89
N THR A 115 11.98 12.11 -6.29
CA THR A 115 11.47 13.47 -6.49
C THR A 115 11.31 14.27 -5.19
N SER A 116 11.46 13.64 -4.03
CA SER A 116 11.51 14.32 -2.74
C SER A 116 12.89 14.90 -2.40
N LEU A 117 13.94 14.55 -3.15
CA LEU A 117 15.28 15.13 -3.00
C LEU A 117 15.26 16.60 -3.40
N PRO A 118 15.84 17.52 -2.61
CA PRO A 118 15.82 18.96 -2.92
C PRO A 118 16.40 19.29 -4.30
N SER A 119 17.46 18.60 -4.73
CA SER A 119 18.09 18.82 -6.04
C SER A 119 17.15 18.53 -7.22
N ILE A 120 16.25 17.56 -7.09
CA ILE A 120 15.27 17.18 -8.13
C ILE A 120 13.98 17.97 -7.96
N SER A 121 13.49 18.11 -6.73
CA SER A 121 12.27 18.87 -6.45
C SER A 121 12.39 20.34 -6.89
N ASN A 122 13.59 20.93 -6.78
CA ASN A 122 13.83 22.32 -7.18
C ASN A 122 14.02 22.49 -8.71
N SER A 123 14.22 21.40 -9.46
CA SER A 123 14.34 21.43 -10.92
C SER A 123 13.01 21.21 -11.64
N LEU A 124 11.97 20.77 -10.93
CA LEU A 124 10.64 20.52 -11.49
C LEU A 124 9.74 21.73 -11.29
N ASN A 125 8.89 22.02 -12.29
CA ASN A 125 7.83 23.00 -12.10
C ASN A 125 6.69 22.42 -11.23
N TRP A 126 5.78 23.28 -10.76
CA TRP A 126 4.69 22.85 -9.88
C TRP A 126 3.75 21.81 -10.53
N ARG A 127 3.55 21.86 -11.86
CA ARG A 127 2.69 20.89 -12.56
C ARG A 127 3.33 19.51 -12.57
N GLU A 128 4.61 19.42 -12.88
CA GLU A 128 5.40 18.18 -12.86
C GLU A 128 5.48 17.60 -11.45
N PHE A 129 5.82 18.43 -10.47
CA PHE A 129 5.90 18.01 -9.08
C PHE A 129 4.55 17.51 -8.56
N SER A 130 3.47 18.24 -8.86
CA SER A 130 2.11 17.84 -8.48
C SER A 130 1.67 16.55 -9.18
N PHE A 131 2.00 16.38 -10.46
CA PHE A 131 1.70 15.13 -11.18
C PHE A 131 2.37 13.93 -10.50
N VAL A 132 3.65 14.04 -10.15
CA VAL A 132 4.36 12.95 -9.47
C VAL A 132 3.81 12.73 -8.06
N GLN A 133 3.80 13.75 -7.21
CA GLN A 133 3.47 13.59 -5.79
C GLN A 133 1.97 13.40 -5.50
N SER A 134 1.08 13.84 -6.40
CA SER A 134 -0.36 13.68 -6.25
C SER A 134 -0.88 12.51 -7.09
N THR A 135 -0.68 12.54 -8.41
CA THR A 135 -1.28 11.55 -9.32
C THR A 135 -0.58 10.21 -9.24
N LEU A 136 0.73 10.14 -9.50
CA LEU A 136 1.49 8.89 -9.37
C LEU A 136 1.50 8.41 -7.91
N GLY A 137 1.49 9.36 -6.99
CA GLY A 137 1.32 9.12 -5.56
C GLY A 137 0.04 8.35 -5.21
N PHE A 138 -1.11 8.80 -5.71
CA PHE A 138 -2.38 8.11 -5.52
C PHE A 138 -2.42 6.76 -6.27
N VAL A 139 -1.86 6.68 -7.47
CA VAL A 139 -1.71 5.41 -8.21
C VAL A 139 -0.88 4.40 -7.40
N ALA A 140 0.18 4.83 -6.72
CA ALA A 140 0.97 3.97 -5.84
C ALA A 140 0.13 3.41 -4.68
N LEU A 141 -0.78 4.22 -4.10
CA LEU A 141 -1.71 3.78 -3.06
C LEU A 141 -2.70 2.74 -3.59
N VAL A 142 -3.24 2.95 -4.79
CA VAL A 142 -4.17 2.01 -5.45
C VAL A 142 -3.47 0.69 -5.77
N ILE A 143 -2.28 0.72 -6.37
CA ILE A 143 -1.52 -0.49 -6.69
C ILE A 143 -1.10 -1.24 -5.41
N SER A 144 -0.70 -0.52 -4.35
CA SER A 144 -0.42 -1.14 -3.04
C SER A 144 -1.67 -1.80 -2.45
N THR A 145 -2.85 -1.22 -2.69
CA THR A 145 -4.13 -1.80 -2.28
C THR A 145 -4.42 -3.08 -3.07
N PHE A 146 -4.20 -3.08 -4.39
CA PHE A 146 -4.32 -4.29 -5.20
C PHE A 146 -3.34 -5.38 -4.77
N HIS A 147 -2.06 -5.05 -4.52
CA HIS A 147 -1.08 -5.98 -3.95
C HIS A 147 -1.60 -6.67 -2.68
N THR A 148 -2.22 -5.91 -1.78
CA THR A 148 -2.73 -6.44 -0.50
C THR A 148 -4.01 -7.24 -0.67
N LEU A 149 -4.91 -6.81 -1.57
CA LEU A 149 -6.16 -7.52 -1.88
C LEU A 149 -5.90 -8.85 -2.58
N THR A 150 -5.02 -8.89 -3.59
CA THR A 150 -4.69 -10.13 -4.31
C THR A 150 -3.84 -11.06 -3.47
N TYR A 151 -3.05 -10.55 -2.51
CA TYR A 151 -2.45 -11.38 -1.47
C TYR A 151 -3.52 -12.05 -0.58
N GLY A 152 -4.55 -11.29 -0.19
CA GLY A 152 -5.67 -11.79 0.60
C GLY A 152 -6.50 -12.84 -0.15
N TRP A 153 -6.82 -12.60 -1.41
CA TRP A 153 -7.63 -13.49 -2.26
C TRP A 153 -8.87 -14.01 -1.50
N THR A 154 -9.06 -15.33 -1.45
CA THR A 154 -10.12 -16.01 -0.69
C THR A 154 -9.85 -16.12 0.81
N ARG A 155 -8.61 -15.86 1.28
CA ARG A 155 -8.23 -15.97 2.70
C ARG A 155 -8.94 -14.97 3.60
N ALA A 156 -9.46 -13.88 3.06
CA ALA A 156 -10.26 -12.92 3.84
C ALA A 156 -11.58 -13.52 4.36
N PHE A 157 -12.08 -14.55 3.68
CA PHE A 157 -13.36 -15.21 3.96
C PHE A 157 -13.19 -16.58 4.62
N ASP A 158 -11.96 -17.03 4.86
CA ASP A 158 -11.67 -18.28 5.54
C ASP A 158 -11.76 -18.08 7.06
N GLU A 159 -12.74 -18.75 7.70
CA GLU A 159 -12.98 -18.70 9.14
C GLU A 159 -11.74 -19.11 9.95
N ASN A 160 -10.89 -19.99 9.42
CA ASN A 160 -9.67 -20.44 10.10
C ASN A 160 -8.64 -19.31 10.30
N GLN A 161 -8.78 -18.22 9.55
CA GLN A 161 -7.90 -17.05 9.68
C GLN A 161 -8.30 -16.15 10.87
N TYR A 162 -9.53 -16.30 11.41
CA TYR A 162 -10.08 -15.46 12.49
C TYR A 162 -9.78 -16.04 13.87
N LYS A 163 -8.49 -16.02 14.25
CA LYS A 163 -8.06 -16.49 15.57
C LYS A 163 -8.59 -15.57 16.67
N PHE A 164 -9.29 -16.12 17.65
CA PHE A 164 -9.91 -15.38 18.75
C PHE A 164 -10.87 -14.27 18.30
N TYR A 165 -11.62 -14.49 17.21
CA TYR A 165 -12.52 -13.50 16.61
C TYR A 165 -11.83 -12.24 16.08
N LEU A 166 -10.50 -12.22 16.03
CA LEU A 166 -9.75 -11.11 15.46
C LEU A 166 -9.53 -11.35 13.96
N PRO A 167 -9.80 -10.33 13.12
CA PRO A 167 -9.61 -10.47 11.70
C PRO A 167 -8.11 -10.54 11.35
N PRO A 168 -7.75 -11.11 10.19
CA PRO A 168 -6.36 -11.19 9.73
C PRO A 168 -5.71 -9.80 9.64
N THR A 169 -4.42 -9.70 9.95
CA THR A 169 -3.74 -8.39 10.01
C THR A 169 -3.82 -7.58 8.70
N PHE A 170 -3.84 -8.25 7.54
CA PHE A 170 -3.95 -7.57 6.25
C PHE A 170 -5.31 -6.87 6.06
N THR A 171 -6.41 -7.43 6.59
CA THR A 171 -7.76 -6.83 6.46
C THR A 171 -7.87 -5.55 7.28
N LEU A 172 -7.27 -5.52 8.48
CA LEU A 172 -7.18 -4.30 9.30
C LEU A 172 -6.45 -3.18 8.57
N THR A 173 -5.39 -3.51 7.83
CA THR A 173 -4.62 -2.49 7.11
C THR A 173 -5.34 -1.92 5.88
N LEU A 174 -6.39 -2.59 5.38
CA LEU A 174 -7.17 -2.13 4.22
C LEU A 174 -8.14 -0.98 4.55
N LEU A 175 -8.53 -0.81 5.81
CA LEU A 175 -9.58 0.14 6.21
C LEU A 175 -9.28 1.59 5.79
N VAL A 176 -8.13 2.12 6.19
CA VAL A 176 -7.71 3.49 5.89
C VAL A 176 -7.51 3.74 4.38
N PRO A 177 -6.75 2.91 3.64
CA PRO A 177 -6.58 3.11 2.19
C PRO A 177 -7.89 2.99 1.40
N CYS A 178 -8.75 2.02 1.72
CA CYS A 178 -10.04 1.88 1.02
C CYS A 178 -10.94 3.10 1.24
N THR A 179 -11.02 3.62 2.47
CA THR A 179 -11.80 4.84 2.76
C THR A 179 -11.27 6.06 1.99
N ILE A 180 -9.94 6.21 1.88
CA ILE A 180 -9.32 7.28 1.08
C ILE A 180 -9.63 7.13 -0.40
N ILE A 181 -9.49 5.92 -0.96
CA ILE A 181 -9.75 5.65 -2.38
C ILE A 181 -11.22 5.95 -2.70
N LEU A 182 -12.16 5.47 -1.89
CA LEU A 182 -13.59 5.75 -2.08
C LEU A 182 -13.90 7.24 -1.98
N ALA A 183 -13.33 7.95 -1.00
CA ALA A 183 -13.53 9.39 -0.88
C ALA A 183 -12.92 10.18 -2.05
N LYS A 184 -11.73 9.77 -2.54
CA LYS A 184 -11.11 10.34 -3.73
C LYS A 184 -11.95 10.12 -4.98
N LEU A 185 -12.51 8.93 -5.16
CA LEU A 185 -13.43 8.62 -6.27
C LEU A 185 -14.68 9.49 -6.16
N PHE A 186 -15.26 9.61 -4.97
CA PHE A 186 -16.40 10.48 -4.71
C PHE A 186 -16.12 11.94 -5.11
N PHE A 187 -14.99 12.51 -4.70
CA PHE A 187 -14.62 13.90 -5.05
C PHE A 187 -14.22 14.12 -6.51
N ASN A 188 -13.99 13.06 -7.28
CA ASN A 188 -13.71 13.17 -8.71
C ASN A 188 -14.99 13.14 -9.57
N PHE A 189 -16.15 12.80 -8.99
CA PHE A 189 -17.40 12.95 -9.73
C PHE A 189 -17.67 14.45 -9.98
N PRO A 190 -18.25 14.79 -11.15
CA PRO A 190 -18.68 16.16 -11.40
C PRO A 190 -19.79 16.50 -10.40
N CYS A 191 -19.48 17.43 -9.50
CA CYS A 191 -20.37 17.96 -8.46
C CYS A 191 -20.53 19.46 -8.66
#